data_AF-A0A8J4EES4-F1
#
_entry.id   AF-A0A8J4EES4-F1
#
_cell.length_a   1.000
_cell.length_b   1.000
_cell.length_c   1.000
_cell.angle_alpha   90.00
_cell.angle_beta   90.00
_cell.angle_gamma   90.00
#
_symmetry.space_group_name_H-M   'P 1'
#
loop_
_entity.id
_entity.type
_entity.pdbx_description
1 polymer ?
#
loop_
_entity_poly.entity_id
_entity_poly.type
_entity_poly.pdbx_seq_one_letter_code
_entity_poly.pdbx_strand_id
1 'polypeptide(L)'
;MRPDHDWYPDKRPDRRSRPAPTEAGGRDDPPAGSSGERQRRDKLATIVGVATVAGVIFGVVTGIVALLPDRDEPVVAYRKQVLATCQRVHSIVTTEHNEILRPDPRPGVTNPEDMIRINKGPLLAVIRGNVSRVRTEFAQLAQQEVPEKLRQQYTAAGQAQEAWLAHYTRVAAAIEQKFRDGDTLRRLNELGLNILERGGQVDTGLNAAMTVLAGEDCRCTR
;
A
#
# COMPACT_ATOMS: atom_id res chain seq x y z
N MET A 1 -11.80 -53.96 -0.64
CA MET A 1 -13.18 -53.92 -0.14
C MET A 1 -13.64 -52.48 -0.10
N ARG A 2 -14.47 -52.08 -1.06
CA ARG A 2 -15.24 -50.82 -1.06
C ARG A 2 -16.67 -51.16 -0.62
N PRO A 3 -17.41 -50.21 -0.06
CA PRO A 3 -18.84 -50.15 -0.29
C PRO A 3 -19.20 -48.90 -1.08
N ASP A 4 -19.93 -49.17 -2.16
CA ASP A 4 -20.74 -48.25 -2.95
C ASP A 4 -21.92 -47.72 -2.12
N HIS A 5 -22.31 -46.46 -2.36
CA HIS A 5 -23.70 -46.03 -2.16
C HIS A 5 -24.14 -45.02 -3.24
N ASP A 6 -24.99 -45.56 -4.10
CA ASP A 6 -25.94 -44.96 -5.04
C ASP A 6 -26.83 -43.86 -4.39
N TRP A 7 -26.98 -42.68 -5.01
CA TRP A 7 -28.03 -42.27 -5.96
C TRP A 7 -29.31 -41.73 -5.29
N TYR A 8 -29.66 -40.46 -5.53
CA TYR A 8 -30.98 -40.05 -6.08
C TYR A 8 -30.93 -38.60 -6.61
N PRO A 9 -31.66 -38.26 -7.70
CA PRO A 9 -31.51 -37.01 -8.42
C PRO A 9 -32.72 -36.07 -8.32
N ASP A 10 -32.49 -34.85 -8.82
CA ASP A 10 -33.39 -33.97 -9.59
C ASP A 10 -34.63 -33.32 -8.92
N LYS A 11 -34.77 -32.02 -9.23
CA LYS A 11 -36.00 -31.28 -9.59
C LYS A 11 -35.80 -29.76 -9.46
N ARG A 12 -35.41 -29.12 -10.57
CA ARG A 12 -36.03 -27.85 -11.03
C ARG A 12 -37.25 -28.24 -11.89
N PRO A 13 -38.23 -27.38 -12.30
CA PRO A 13 -38.22 -25.91 -12.41
C PRO A 13 -39.55 -25.21 -12.02
N ASP A 14 -39.61 -23.87 -12.10
CA ASP A 14 -40.67 -23.04 -12.73
C ASP A 14 -40.54 -21.56 -12.26
N ARG A 15 -40.38 -20.57 -13.14
CA ARG A 15 -41.30 -19.90 -14.11
C ARG A 15 -42.07 -18.72 -13.51
N ARG A 16 -41.91 -17.58 -14.19
CA ARG A 16 -42.82 -16.42 -14.32
C ARG A 16 -42.88 -15.52 -13.08
N SER A 17 -42.73 -14.19 -13.19
CA SER A 17 -43.50 -13.33 -14.09
C SER A 17 -42.79 -12.00 -14.40
N ARG A 18 -42.86 -11.58 -15.66
CA ARG A 18 -42.84 -10.17 -16.10
C ARG A 18 -44.30 -9.81 -16.44
N PRO A 19 -44.76 -8.56 -16.25
CA PRO A 19 -44.60 -7.59 -17.34
C PRO A 19 -44.29 -6.14 -16.87
N ALA A 20 -43.91 -5.31 -17.84
CA ALA A 20 -43.72 -3.85 -17.80
C ALA A 20 -45.08 -3.12 -18.09
N PRO A 21 -45.09 -1.89 -18.61
CA PRO A 21 -44.62 -0.58 -18.13
C PRO A 21 -45.81 0.41 -17.95
N THR A 22 -45.58 1.59 -17.37
CA THR A 22 -46.53 2.72 -17.52
C THR A 22 -45.77 3.97 -17.96
N GLU A 23 -45.97 4.34 -19.23
CA GLU A 23 -45.74 5.68 -19.76
C GLU A 23 -46.96 6.57 -19.49
N ALA A 24 -46.71 7.81 -19.09
CA ALA A 24 -47.49 9.02 -19.37
C ALA A 24 -46.61 10.18 -18.84
N GLY A 25 -46.12 11.14 -19.62
CA GLY A 25 -46.78 11.87 -20.69
C GLY A 25 -47.01 13.30 -20.17
N GLY A 26 -46.28 14.28 -20.71
CA GLY A 26 -46.44 15.69 -20.31
C GLY A 26 -45.38 16.58 -20.94
N ARG A 27 -45.80 17.30 -21.98
CA ARG A 27 -45.02 18.16 -22.88
C ARG A 27 -45.25 19.64 -22.51
N ASP A 28 -44.36 20.48 -23.04
CA ASP A 28 -44.52 21.89 -23.42
C ASP A 28 -44.07 23.02 -22.46
N ASP A 29 -42.92 23.56 -22.88
CA ASP A 29 -42.52 24.97 -23.08
C ASP A 29 -41.84 25.84 -22.00
N PRO A 30 -40.80 26.62 -22.41
CA PRO A 30 -39.91 27.36 -21.52
C PRO A 30 -40.28 28.85 -21.40
N PRO A 31 -39.90 29.53 -20.32
CA PRO A 31 -39.70 30.96 -20.35
C PRO A 31 -38.21 31.34 -20.41
N ALA A 32 -37.93 32.24 -21.34
CA ALA A 32 -36.67 32.95 -21.47
C ALA A 32 -36.41 33.87 -20.26
N GLY A 33 -35.13 34.07 -19.96
CA GLY A 33 -34.66 35.31 -19.31
C GLY A 33 -34.12 35.14 -17.90
N SER A 34 -32.81 34.90 -17.78
CA SER A 34 -31.94 35.74 -16.96
C SER A 34 -30.46 35.41 -17.23
N SER A 35 -29.90 36.17 -18.16
CA SER A 35 -28.45 36.39 -18.25
C SER A 35 -28.02 37.13 -16.98
N GLY A 36 -27.61 36.40 -15.94
CA GLY A 36 -27.21 37.01 -14.67
C GLY A 36 -26.71 36.07 -13.58
N GLU A 37 -26.86 34.74 -13.72
CA GLU A 37 -26.60 33.81 -12.61
C GLU A 37 -25.80 32.56 -13.03
N ARG A 38 -24.88 32.70 -13.98
CA ARG A 38 -23.93 31.64 -14.40
C ARG A 38 -22.48 31.88 -13.94
N GLN A 39 -22.25 32.75 -12.96
CA GLN A 39 -20.90 33.09 -12.49
C GLN A 39 -20.63 32.82 -11.00
N ARG A 40 -21.58 32.21 -10.26
CA ARG A 40 -21.38 31.85 -8.85
C ARG A 40 -22.17 30.61 -8.45
N ARG A 41 -21.69 29.41 -8.84
CA ARG A 41 -21.80 28.15 -8.06
C ARG A 41 -21.11 26.96 -8.76
N ASP A 42 -20.01 27.21 -9.44
CA ASP A 42 -19.05 26.14 -9.78
C ASP A 42 -18.07 25.97 -8.63
N LYS A 43 -18.43 25.19 -7.59
CA LYS A 43 -17.47 24.52 -6.69
C LYS A 43 -18.13 23.30 -6.04
N LEU A 44 -17.36 22.20 -6.04
CA LEU A 44 -17.55 20.93 -5.31
C LEU A 44 -18.25 19.78 -6.07
N ALA A 45 -17.71 19.46 -7.24
CA ALA A 45 -17.54 18.06 -7.61
C ALA A 45 -16.21 17.57 -7.00
N THR A 46 -16.22 17.09 -5.76
CA THR A 46 -15.09 16.32 -5.23
C THR A 46 -15.24 14.89 -5.71
N ILE A 47 -14.81 14.65 -6.94
CA ILE A 47 -14.46 13.31 -7.39
C ILE A 47 -13.24 12.90 -6.55
N VAL A 48 -13.41 11.91 -5.67
CA VAL A 48 -12.29 11.17 -5.07
C VAL A 48 -11.71 10.31 -6.19
N GLY A 49 -11.02 10.99 -7.10
CA GLY A 49 -10.15 10.37 -8.07
C GLY A 49 -8.84 10.12 -7.36
N VAL A 50 -8.49 8.86 -7.22
CA VAL A 50 -7.09 8.45 -7.03
C VAL A 50 -6.36 8.89 -8.29
N ALA A 51 -5.96 10.15 -8.33
CA ALA A 51 -5.02 10.66 -9.30
C ALA A 51 -3.65 10.17 -8.83
N THR A 52 -3.28 9.00 -9.34
CA THR A 52 -1.90 8.57 -9.47
C THR A 52 -1.11 9.70 -10.12
N VAL A 53 -0.43 10.51 -9.31
CA VAL A 53 0.73 11.25 -9.81
C VAL A 53 1.84 10.22 -9.96
N ALA A 54 1.76 9.45 -11.03
CA ALA A 54 2.92 8.81 -11.65
C ALA A 54 3.76 9.93 -12.28
N GLY A 55 4.35 10.74 -11.40
CA GLY A 55 5.36 11.72 -11.75
C GLY A 55 6.69 11.00 -11.79
N VAL A 56 7.08 10.61 -13.00
CA VAL A 56 8.44 10.19 -13.35
C VAL A 56 9.44 11.17 -12.74
N ILE A 57 10.15 10.77 -11.68
CA ILE A 57 11.39 11.45 -11.29
C ILE A 57 12.52 10.75 -12.03
N PHE A 58 12.58 10.98 -13.34
CA PHE A 58 13.85 11.04 -14.05
C PHE A 58 14.40 12.44 -13.77
N GLY A 59 15.15 12.54 -12.68
CA GLY A 59 15.75 13.79 -12.23
C GLY A 59 17.15 13.50 -11.74
N VAL A 60 18.09 13.44 -12.68
CA VAL A 60 19.52 13.53 -12.39
C VAL A 60 19.73 14.86 -11.66
N VAL A 61 19.85 14.84 -10.34
CA VAL A 61 20.40 15.98 -9.59
C VAL A 61 21.92 15.81 -9.59
N THR A 62 22.53 16.15 -10.71
CA THR A 62 23.93 16.54 -10.79
C THR A 62 24.05 18.00 -10.34
N GLY A 63 24.66 18.21 -9.17
CA GLY A 63 25.05 19.53 -8.64
C GLY A 63 24.85 19.54 -7.12
N ILE A 64 25.83 19.83 -6.25
CA ILE A 64 27.16 20.41 -6.37
C ILE A 64 27.99 19.75 -5.27
N VAL A 65 29.00 18.95 -5.62
CA VAL A 65 30.12 18.66 -4.70
C VAL A 65 31.38 18.44 -5.56
N ALA A 66 31.79 19.46 -6.28
CA ALA A 66 33.12 19.51 -6.88
C ALA A 66 33.83 20.69 -6.25
N LEU A 67 34.35 20.52 -5.02
CA LEU A 67 35.28 21.43 -4.33
C LEU A 67 35.62 20.94 -2.90
N LEU A 68 35.96 19.66 -2.70
CA LEU A 68 36.59 19.21 -1.44
C LEU A 68 37.61 18.10 -1.76
N PRO A 69 38.93 18.34 -1.57
CA PRO A 69 39.97 17.33 -1.77
C PRO A 69 39.96 16.19 -0.75
N ASP A 70 39.14 16.28 0.31
CA ASP A 70 39.03 15.28 1.39
C ASP A 70 37.67 14.56 1.39
N ARG A 71 37.26 14.01 0.26
CA ARG A 71 36.16 13.03 0.30
C ARG A 71 36.72 11.73 0.83
N ASP A 72 36.33 11.33 2.05
CA ASP A 72 36.50 9.97 2.52
C ASP A 72 35.79 9.02 1.52
N GLU A 73 36.50 8.53 0.50
CA GLU A 73 35.95 7.63 -0.52
C GLU A 73 35.20 6.44 0.08
N PRO A 74 35.65 5.82 1.19
CA PRO A 74 34.91 4.74 1.86
C PRO A 74 33.54 5.18 2.39
N VAL A 75 33.43 6.40 2.94
CA VAL A 75 32.17 6.97 3.45
C VAL A 75 31.20 7.21 2.30
N VAL A 76 31.67 7.77 1.19
CA VAL A 76 30.84 8.03 0.01
C VAL A 76 30.37 6.71 -0.62
N ALA A 77 31.26 5.73 -0.75
CA ALA A 77 30.92 4.41 -1.29
C ALA A 77 29.87 3.70 -0.43
N TYR A 78 30.07 3.67 0.89
CA TYR A 78 29.12 3.07 1.82
C TYR A 78 27.74 3.76 1.77
N ARG A 79 27.70 5.10 1.77
CA ARG A 79 26.43 5.85 1.65
C ARG A 79 25.67 5.54 0.37
N LYS A 80 26.36 5.38 -0.76
CA LYS A 80 25.74 4.91 -2.03
C LYS A 80 25.10 3.53 -1.89
N GLN A 81 25.74 2.61 -1.16
CA GLN A 81 25.17 1.29 -0.90
C GLN A 81 23.93 1.36 0.00
N VAL A 82 23.94 2.23 1.01
CA VAL A 82 22.77 2.49 1.88
C VAL A 82 21.59 3.00 1.03
N LEU A 83 21.83 3.97 0.15
CA LEU A 83 20.81 4.52 -0.77
C LEU A 83 20.23 3.46 -1.70
N ALA A 84 21.10 2.66 -2.32
CA ALA A 84 20.66 1.57 -3.17
C ALA A 84 19.82 0.54 -2.38
N THR A 85 20.16 0.29 -1.11
CA THR A 85 19.40 -0.57 -0.21
C THR A 85 18.02 0.03 0.10
N CYS A 86 17.94 1.33 0.42
CA CYS A 86 16.66 2.02 0.62
C CYS A 86 15.75 1.88 -0.60
N GLN A 87 16.30 2.08 -1.81
CA GLN A 87 15.53 1.96 -3.04
C GLN A 87 15.01 0.54 -3.27
N ARG A 88 15.82 -0.49 -3.01
CA ARG A 88 15.39 -1.90 -3.14
C ARG A 88 14.34 -2.25 -2.10
N VAL A 89 14.52 -1.84 -0.85
CA VAL A 89 13.51 -2.01 0.22
C VAL A 89 12.21 -1.30 -0.14
N HIS A 90 12.29 -0.06 -0.62
CA HIS A 90 11.13 0.69 -1.10
C HIS A 90 10.41 -0.05 -2.22
N SER A 91 11.12 -0.53 -3.23
CA SER A 91 10.53 -1.30 -4.31
C SER A 91 9.80 -2.54 -3.79
N ILE A 92 10.40 -3.28 -2.85
CA ILE A 92 9.78 -4.47 -2.24
C ILE A 92 8.46 -4.10 -1.55
N VAL A 93 8.45 -3.07 -0.69
CA VAL A 93 7.28 -2.76 0.14
C VAL A 93 6.21 -1.95 -0.60
N THR A 94 6.56 -1.31 -1.71
CA THR A 94 5.64 -0.51 -2.51
C THR A 94 5.11 -1.20 -3.76
N THR A 95 5.58 -2.42 -4.04
CA THR A 95 5.02 -3.25 -5.10
C THR A 95 3.51 -3.44 -4.88
N GLU A 96 2.72 -3.22 -5.93
CA GLU A 96 1.27 -3.37 -5.88
C GLU A 96 0.86 -4.85 -5.91
N HIS A 97 -0.12 -5.21 -5.08
CA HIS A 97 -0.60 -6.57 -4.90
C HIS A 97 -2.13 -6.61 -5.00
N ASN A 98 -2.63 -6.45 -6.22
CA ASN A 98 -4.07 -6.36 -6.52
C ASN A 98 -4.81 -7.66 -6.18
N GLU A 99 -4.11 -8.80 -6.14
CA GLU A 99 -4.63 -10.10 -5.73
C GLU A 99 -5.12 -10.16 -4.27
N ILE A 100 -4.72 -9.19 -3.44
CA ILE A 100 -5.14 -9.09 -2.04
C ILE A 100 -6.58 -8.55 -1.95
N LEU A 101 -6.94 -7.61 -2.81
CA LEU A 101 -8.18 -6.86 -2.72
C LEU A 101 -9.22 -7.41 -3.70
N ARG A 102 -10.41 -7.70 -3.19
CA ARG A 102 -11.56 -8.12 -3.99
C ARG A 102 -12.68 -7.08 -3.84
N PRO A 103 -12.95 -6.29 -4.88
CA PRO A 103 -14.14 -5.46 -4.91
C PRO A 103 -15.40 -6.31 -4.72
N ASP A 104 -16.25 -5.91 -3.77
CA ASP A 104 -17.54 -6.52 -3.43
C ASP A 104 -18.59 -5.40 -3.32
N PRO A 105 -18.94 -4.75 -4.45
CA PRO A 105 -19.89 -3.65 -4.44
C PRO A 105 -21.29 -4.18 -4.09
N ARG A 106 -21.80 -3.76 -2.93
CA ARG A 106 -23.11 -4.17 -2.42
C ARG A 106 -24.06 -2.96 -2.37
N PRO A 107 -25.29 -3.06 -2.92
CA PRO A 107 -26.28 -1.99 -2.83
C PRO A 107 -26.55 -1.61 -1.37
N GLY A 108 -26.54 -0.31 -1.06
CA GLY A 108 -26.83 0.21 0.28
C GLY A 108 -25.63 0.27 1.24
N VAL A 109 -24.43 -0.13 0.82
CA VAL A 109 -23.20 0.10 1.61
C VAL A 109 -22.73 1.53 1.42
N THR A 110 -22.63 2.30 2.51
CA THR A 110 -22.21 3.71 2.49
C THR A 110 -20.72 3.90 2.77
N ASN A 111 -20.07 2.94 3.43
CA ASN A 111 -18.64 3.00 3.72
C ASN A 111 -17.82 2.28 2.62
N PRO A 112 -16.94 2.99 1.89
CA PRO A 112 -16.11 2.39 0.84
C PRO A 112 -15.26 1.19 1.32
N GLU A 113 -14.81 1.18 2.57
CA GLU A 113 -13.98 0.09 3.11
C GLU A 113 -14.74 -1.23 3.27
N ASP A 114 -16.07 -1.17 3.39
CA ASP A 114 -16.93 -2.36 3.44
C ASP A 114 -17.22 -2.96 2.06
N MET A 115 -16.90 -2.22 1.00
CA MET A 115 -16.99 -2.66 -0.39
C MET A 115 -15.73 -3.39 -0.86
N ILE A 116 -14.72 -3.51 -0.01
CA ILE A 116 -13.46 -4.20 -0.33
C ILE A 116 -13.29 -5.38 0.62
N ARG A 117 -13.23 -6.57 0.03
CA ARG A 117 -12.93 -7.83 0.71
C ARG A 117 -11.45 -8.14 0.59
N ILE A 118 -10.87 -8.76 1.59
CA ILE A 118 -9.46 -9.09 1.62
C ILE A 118 -9.26 -10.61 1.53
N ASN A 119 -8.45 -11.05 0.58
CA ASN A 119 -7.96 -12.41 0.50
C ASN A 119 -6.82 -12.59 1.52
N LYS A 120 -7.10 -13.31 2.61
CA LYS A 120 -6.16 -13.49 3.74
C LYS A 120 -4.90 -14.23 3.31
N GLY A 121 -5.03 -15.29 2.50
CA GLY A 121 -3.90 -16.10 2.04
C GLY A 121 -2.86 -15.27 1.28
N PRO A 122 -3.24 -14.62 0.17
CA PRO A 122 -2.39 -13.66 -0.54
C PRO A 122 -1.84 -12.54 0.34
N LEU A 123 -2.65 -11.93 1.21
CA LEU A 123 -2.17 -10.89 2.14
C LEU A 123 -1.01 -11.39 3.03
N LEU A 124 -1.18 -12.55 3.67
CA LEU A 124 -0.14 -13.13 4.52
C LEU A 124 1.10 -13.51 3.71
N ALA A 125 0.92 -14.06 2.50
CA ALA A 125 2.03 -14.41 1.62
C ALA A 125 2.85 -13.16 1.25
N VAL A 126 2.19 -12.06 0.89
CA VAL A 126 2.83 -10.79 0.54
C VAL A 126 3.58 -10.21 1.73
N ILE A 127 2.96 -10.11 2.91
CA ILE A 127 3.62 -9.53 4.10
C ILE A 127 4.85 -10.35 4.48
N ARG A 128 4.72 -11.68 4.56
CA ARG A 128 5.84 -12.57 4.90
C ARG A 128 6.94 -12.51 3.84
N GLY A 129 6.57 -12.51 2.57
CA GLY A 129 7.49 -12.35 1.44
C GLY A 129 8.25 -11.03 1.50
N ASN A 130 7.56 -9.93 1.80
CA ASN A 130 8.17 -8.60 1.95
C ASN A 130 9.13 -8.57 3.14
N VAL A 131 8.71 -9.03 4.32
CA VAL A 131 9.58 -9.11 5.51
C VAL A 131 10.83 -9.94 5.22
N SER A 132 10.69 -11.08 4.56
CA SER A 132 11.83 -11.94 4.20
C SER A 132 12.80 -11.28 3.22
N ARG A 133 12.27 -10.62 2.18
CA ARG A 133 13.09 -9.93 1.18
C ARG A 133 13.79 -8.71 1.77
N VAL A 134 13.08 -7.87 2.53
CA VAL A 134 13.65 -6.71 3.23
C VAL A 134 14.73 -7.14 4.22
N ARG A 135 14.52 -8.23 4.98
CA ARG A 135 15.55 -8.78 5.85
C ARG A 135 16.82 -9.15 5.08
N THR A 136 16.67 -9.72 3.88
CA THR A 136 17.81 -10.08 3.03
C THR A 136 18.58 -8.84 2.59
N GLU A 137 17.88 -7.78 2.20
CA GLU A 137 18.50 -6.49 1.82
C GLU A 137 19.29 -5.87 2.99
N PHE A 138 18.72 -5.85 4.20
CA PHE A 138 19.42 -5.37 5.38
C PHE A 138 20.61 -6.25 5.75
N ALA A 139 20.48 -7.58 5.64
CA ALA A 139 21.58 -8.50 5.87
C ALA A 139 22.74 -8.30 4.87
N GLN A 140 22.43 -7.99 3.61
CA GLN A 140 23.46 -7.67 2.60
C GLN A 140 24.18 -6.35 2.91
N LEU A 141 23.46 -5.33 3.38
CA LEU A 141 24.07 -4.08 3.83
C LEU A 141 24.98 -4.31 5.06
N ALA A 142 24.56 -5.16 5.99
CA ALA A 142 25.33 -5.48 7.20
C ALA A 142 26.64 -6.26 6.93
N GLN A 143 26.79 -6.85 5.73
CA GLN A 143 28.04 -7.50 5.31
C GLN A 143 29.08 -6.50 4.77
N GLN A 144 28.69 -5.25 4.55
CA GLN A 144 29.60 -4.22 4.05
C GLN A 144 30.46 -3.67 5.20
N GLU A 145 31.70 -3.29 4.89
CA GLU A 145 32.56 -2.64 5.86
C GLU A 145 32.00 -1.25 6.18
N VAL A 146 31.66 -1.02 7.46
CA VAL A 146 31.11 0.24 7.93
C VAL A 146 32.26 1.18 8.28
N PRO A 147 32.41 2.34 7.61
CA PRO A 147 33.41 3.33 7.98
C PRO A 147 33.24 3.79 9.42
N GLU A 148 34.33 3.94 10.17
CA GLU A 148 34.30 4.28 11.61
C GLU A 148 33.43 5.52 11.90
N LYS A 149 33.53 6.55 11.02
CA LYS A 149 32.75 7.79 11.08
C LYS A 149 31.23 7.59 11.03
N LEU A 150 30.76 6.44 10.56
CA LEU A 150 29.34 6.09 10.41
C LEU A 150 28.84 5.05 11.42
N ARG A 151 29.68 4.55 12.34
CA ARG A 151 29.30 3.42 13.23
C ARG A 151 28.12 3.74 14.16
N GLN A 152 28.04 4.98 14.65
CA GLN A 152 26.92 5.37 15.51
C GLN A 152 25.61 5.41 14.72
N GLN A 153 25.61 6.00 13.52
CA GLN A 153 24.43 6.04 12.64
C GLN A 153 24.05 4.63 12.19
N TYR A 154 25.03 3.76 11.92
CA TYR A 154 24.80 2.37 11.55
C TYR A 154 24.09 1.59 12.66
N THR A 155 24.53 1.76 13.91
CA THR A 155 23.88 1.13 15.07
C THR A 155 22.42 1.57 15.20
N ALA A 156 22.14 2.87 15.07
CA ALA A 156 20.78 3.40 15.13
C ALA A 156 19.91 2.88 13.97
N ALA A 157 20.46 2.81 12.76
CA ALA A 157 19.77 2.24 11.61
C ALA A 157 19.46 0.74 11.80
N GLY A 158 20.41 -0.04 12.34
CA GLY A 158 20.19 -1.46 12.65
C GLY A 158 19.04 -1.68 13.63
N GLN A 159 18.96 -0.87 14.70
CA GLN A 159 17.84 -0.94 15.64
C GLN A 159 16.50 -0.62 14.98
N ALA A 160 16.46 0.39 14.10
CA ALA A 160 15.24 0.74 13.37
C ALA A 160 14.82 -0.36 12.37
N GLN A 161 15.78 -0.99 11.69
CA GLN A 161 15.57 -2.13 10.81
C GLN A 161 14.97 -3.33 11.57
N GLU A 162 15.54 -3.67 12.73
CA GLU A 162 15.03 -4.74 13.58
C GLU A 162 13.62 -4.45 14.11
N ALA A 163 13.37 -3.22 14.57
CA ALA A 163 12.06 -2.79 15.03
C ALA A 163 11.00 -2.89 13.93
N TRP A 164 11.35 -2.50 12.70
CA TRP A 164 10.49 -2.63 11.53
C TRP A 164 10.17 -4.11 11.22
N LEU A 165 11.19 -4.96 11.14
CA LEU A 165 11.03 -6.39 10.87
C LEU A 165 10.18 -7.08 11.95
N ALA A 166 10.41 -6.76 13.22
CA ALA A 166 9.67 -7.30 14.35
C ALA A 166 8.20 -6.83 14.34
N HIS A 167 7.94 -5.56 14.00
CA HIS A 167 6.59 -5.03 13.86
C HIS A 167 5.80 -5.79 12.80
N TYR A 168 6.31 -5.87 11.56
CA TYR A 168 5.57 -6.51 10.47
C TYR A 168 5.46 -8.03 10.62
N THR A 169 6.41 -8.68 11.32
CA THR A 169 6.26 -10.09 11.72
C THR A 169 5.09 -10.26 12.70
N ARG A 170 4.94 -9.37 13.69
CA ARG A 170 3.79 -9.38 14.62
C ARG A 170 2.48 -9.07 13.92
N VAL A 171 2.47 -8.14 12.97
CA VAL A 171 1.30 -7.84 12.13
C VAL A 171 0.86 -9.09 11.37
N ALA A 172 1.78 -9.79 10.70
CA ALA A 172 1.45 -11.05 10.01
C ALA A 172 0.85 -12.10 10.96
N ALA A 173 1.43 -12.27 12.15
CA ALA A 173 0.90 -13.20 13.16
C ALA A 173 -0.50 -12.78 13.66
N ALA A 174 -0.74 -11.48 13.84
CA ALA A 174 -2.04 -10.96 14.27
C ALA A 174 -3.12 -11.18 13.20
N ILE A 175 -2.80 -10.96 11.91
CA ILE A 175 -3.72 -11.27 10.80
C ILE A 175 -4.03 -12.76 10.76
N GLU A 176 -3.00 -13.60 10.92
CA GLU A 176 -3.18 -15.05 10.92
C GLU A 176 -4.13 -15.50 12.04
N GLN A 177 -4.01 -14.92 13.23
CA GLN A 177 -4.82 -15.30 14.39
C GLN A 177 -6.22 -14.67 14.40
N LYS A 178 -6.35 -13.40 14.02
CA LYS A 178 -7.55 -12.57 14.30
C LYS A 178 -8.37 -12.23 13.07
N PHE A 179 -7.77 -12.26 11.88
CA PHE A 179 -8.43 -11.90 10.62
C PHE A 179 -8.94 -13.14 9.90
N ARG A 180 -10.14 -13.09 9.33
CA ARG A 180 -10.74 -14.18 8.56
C ARG A 180 -10.62 -13.89 7.07
N ASP A 181 -10.62 -14.95 6.26
CA ASP A 181 -10.65 -14.79 4.81
C ASP A 181 -11.98 -14.13 4.38
N GLY A 182 -11.92 -13.12 3.52
CA GLY A 182 -13.08 -12.33 3.11
C GLY A 182 -13.53 -11.28 4.13
N ASP A 183 -12.79 -11.02 5.21
CA ASP A 183 -13.03 -9.84 6.05
C ASP A 183 -12.84 -8.55 5.23
N THR A 184 -13.48 -7.47 5.68
CA THR A 184 -13.43 -6.18 4.98
C THR A 184 -12.15 -5.41 5.28
N LEU A 185 -11.83 -4.43 4.44
CA LEU A 185 -10.73 -3.49 4.72
C LEU A 185 -10.96 -2.75 6.05
N ARG A 186 -12.20 -2.36 6.33
CA ARG A 186 -12.56 -1.73 7.61
C ARG A 186 -12.19 -2.61 8.81
N ARG A 187 -12.47 -3.90 8.74
CA ARG A 187 -12.12 -4.83 9.82
C ARG A 187 -10.62 -4.90 10.05
N LEU A 188 -9.82 -4.82 8.99
CA LEU A 188 -8.36 -4.78 9.10
C LEU A 188 -7.89 -3.52 9.83
N ASN A 189 -8.49 -2.36 9.50
CA ASN A 189 -8.22 -1.07 10.13
C ASN A 189 -8.69 -1.04 11.61
N GLU A 190 -9.86 -1.60 11.92
CA GLU A 190 -10.38 -1.72 13.29
C GLU A 190 -9.49 -2.56 14.21
N LEU A 191 -8.75 -3.53 13.66
CA LEU A 191 -7.76 -4.32 14.41
C LEU A 191 -6.47 -3.54 14.70
N GLY A 192 -6.37 -2.29 14.22
CA GLY A 192 -5.17 -1.45 14.32
C GLY A 192 -3.98 -2.04 13.55
N LEU A 193 -4.26 -2.90 12.55
CA LEU A 193 -3.22 -3.57 11.79
C LEU A 193 -2.74 -2.72 10.61
N ASN A 194 -3.45 -1.65 10.24
CA ASN A 194 -3.09 -0.48 9.42
C ASN A 194 -1.92 -0.66 8.42
N ILE A 195 -1.90 -1.79 7.71
CA ILE A 195 -0.82 -2.20 6.80
C ILE A 195 -0.80 -1.33 5.54
N LEU A 196 -1.94 -0.69 5.26
CA LEU A 196 -2.13 0.19 4.10
C LEU A 196 -2.01 1.67 4.47
N GLU A 197 -1.95 2.02 5.76
CA GLU A 197 -1.71 3.40 6.18
C GLU A 197 -0.25 3.76 5.92
N ARG A 198 -0.02 4.94 5.33
CA ARG A 198 1.33 5.46 5.08
C ARG A 198 1.89 6.11 6.34
N GLY A 199 3.19 5.97 6.56
CA GLY A 199 3.89 6.72 7.62
C GLY A 199 3.66 6.25 9.05
N GLY A 200 3.43 4.95 9.28
CA GLY A 200 3.40 4.40 10.64
C GLY A 200 4.68 4.75 11.44
N GLN A 201 4.62 4.73 12.78
CA GLN A 201 5.75 5.14 13.62
C GLN A 201 7.05 4.36 13.29
N VAL A 202 6.94 3.05 13.02
CA VAL A 202 8.09 2.21 12.64
C VAL A 202 8.62 2.52 11.24
N ASP A 203 7.75 2.92 10.31
CA ASP A 203 8.14 3.33 8.96
C ASP A 203 8.87 4.67 9.00
N THR A 204 8.35 5.63 9.75
CA THR A 204 8.97 6.94 9.97
C THR A 204 10.33 6.79 10.66
N GLY A 205 10.41 5.95 11.70
CA GLY A 205 11.66 5.66 12.40
C GLY A 205 12.72 5.02 11.51
N LEU A 206 12.33 4.05 10.67
CA LEU A 206 13.21 3.43 9.70
C LEU A 206 13.72 4.44 8.67
N ASN A 207 12.82 5.22 8.04
CA ASN A 207 13.19 6.22 7.04
C ASN A 207 14.13 7.27 7.64
N ALA A 208 13.85 7.77 8.85
CA ALA A 208 14.70 8.75 9.51
C ALA A 208 16.12 8.22 9.76
N ALA A 209 16.23 7.01 10.32
CA ALA A 209 17.53 6.41 10.63
C ALA A 209 18.34 6.10 9.36
N MET A 210 17.68 5.63 8.31
CA MET A 210 18.31 5.34 7.02
C MET A 210 18.74 6.61 6.28
N THR A 211 17.94 7.69 6.31
CA THR A 211 18.32 9.01 5.78
C THR A 211 19.56 9.55 6.49
N VAL A 212 19.63 9.44 7.82
CA VAL A 212 20.81 9.87 8.58
C VAL A 212 22.05 9.05 8.21
N LEU A 213 21.92 7.73 8.05
CA LEU A 213 23.02 6.86 7.65
C LEU A 213 23.50 7.14 6.22
N ALA A 214 22.57 7.34 5.29
CA ALA A 214 22.85 7.68 3.89
C ALA A 214 23.48 9.08 3.72
N GLY A 215 23.22 10.00 4.66
CA GLY A 215 23.65 11.39 4.56
C GLY A 215 22.83 12.23 3.57
N GLU A 216 21.76 11.66 3.02
CA GLU A 216 20.77 12.30 2.16
C GLU A 216 19.43 11.54 2.25
N ASP A 217 18.36 12.08 1.66
CA ASP A 217 17.00 11.50 1.77
C ASP A 217 16.96 10.04 1.25
N CYS A 218 16.62 9.11 2.15
CA CYS A 218 16.67 7.67 1.93
C CYS A 218 15.35 7.03 2.35
N ARG A 219 14.35 7.11 1.48
CA ARG A 219 13.01 6.59 1.74
C ARG A 219 12.95 5.08 1.48
N CYS A 220 12.86 4.29 2.55
CA CYS A 220 12.69 2.82 2.52
C CYS A 220 11.22 2.40 2.43
N THR A 221 10.30 3.19 2.96
CA THR A 221 8.86 2.84 3.07
C THR A 221 8.00 3.99 2.54
N ARG A 222 6.66 3.85 2.53
CA ARG A 222 5.74 4.87 2.00
C ARG A 222 5.47 6.01 2.97
#